data_AF-A0A968X133-F1
#
_entry.id   AF-A0A968X133-F1
#
_cell.length_a   1.000
_cell.length_b   1.000
_cell.length_c   1.000
_cell.angle_alpha   90.00
_cell.angle_beta   90.00
_cell.angle_gamma   90.00
#
_symmetry.space_group_name_H-M   'P 1'
#
loop_
_entity.id
_entity.type
_entity.pdbx_description
1 polymer ?
#
loop_
_entity_poly.entity_id
_entity_poly.type
_entity_poly.pdbx_seq_one_letter_code
_entity_poly.pdbx_strand_id
1 'polypeptide(L)'
;MDLKTGKKTTIDRSAMMFFWSPDGAKIALYSLVTDGKLPQLGYTSGKLAAPALQNNATALRIEVIDAATGDAITVADTVPTRDFLQFFQFFDQYSRAVTPWSPDSSSLVFITVNSVSQTVDVGVATLDKTINAFTLSRVAAGSVAFWSPQ
;
A
#
# COMPACT_ATOMS: atom_id res chain seq x y z
N MET A 1 0.13 11.75 -20.13
CA MET A 1 0.30 12.77 -21.18
C MET A 1 -0.31 14.04 -20.64
N ASP A 2 0.49 15.09 -20.49
CA ASP A 2 -0.02 16.41 -20.17
C ASP A 2 -0.75 16.95 -21.41
N LEU A 3 -2.03 17.24 -21.28
CA LEU A 3 -2.87 17.70 -22.40
C LEU A 3 -2.58 19.16 -22.81
N LYS A 4 -1.97 19.95 -21.93
CA LYS A 4 -1.60 21.34 -22.17
C LYS A 4 -0.24 21.45 -22.84
N THR A 5 0.72 20.61 -22.45
CA THR A 5 2.10 20.67 -22.94
C THR A 5 2.47 19.56 -23.94
N GLY A 6 1.66 18.51 -24.04
CA GLY A 6 1.97 17.31 -24.82
C GLY A 6 3.08 16.44 -24.20
N LYS A 7 3.66 16.84 -23.06
CA LYS A 7 4.75 16.09 -22.42
C LYS A 7 4.25 14.72 -21.96
N LYS A 8 5.05 13.68 -22.24
CA LYS A 8 4.82 12.31 -21.79
C LYS A 8 5.93 11.92 -20.82
N THR A 9 5.54 11.47 -19.64
CA THR A 9 6.41 10.73 -18.71
C THR A 9 6.01 9.26 -18.81
N THR A 10 6.99 8.36 -18.94
CA THR A 10 6.76 6.91 -18.94
C THR A 10 7.34 6.35 -17.65
N ILE A 11 6.53 5.58 -16.93
CA ILE A 11 6.95 4.83 -15.75
C ILE A 11 6.96 3.35 -16.16
N ASP A 12 8.15 2.78 -16.29
CA ASP A 12 8.32 1.37 -16.67
C ASP A 12 8.56 0.52 -15.41
N ARG A 13 7.46 0.06 -14.81
CA ARG A 13 7.48 -0.78 -13.60
C ARG A 13 6.47 -1.91 -13.74
N SER A 14 6.82 -3.07 -13.21
CA SER A 14 5.86 -4.18 -13.08
C SER A 14 4.78 -3.78 -12.09
N ALA A 15 3.54 -3.68 -12.59
CA ALA A 15 2.38 -3.24 -11.83
C ALA A 15 1.35 -4.37 -11.79
N MET A 16 0.97 -4.77 -10.60
CA MET A 16 -0.20 -5.61 -10.39
C MET A 16 -1.47 -4.76 -10.20
N MET A 17 -1.33 -3.67 -9.45
CA MET A 17 -2.42 -2.76 -9.09
C MET A 17 -1.82 -1.38 -8.82
N PHE A 18 -2.60 -0.33 -9.09
CA PHE A 18 -2.20 1.02 -8.74
C PHE A 18 -3.39 1.88 -8.33
N PHE A 19 -3.12 2.90 -7.51
CA PHE A 19 -4.09 3.92 -7.12
C PHE A 19 -3.45 5.30 -7.15
N TRP A 20 -4.12 6.24 -7.80
CA TRP A 20 -3.77 7.65 -7.73
C TRP A 20 -4.08 8.21 -6.35
N SER A 21 -3.21 9.08 -5.83
CA SER A 21 -3.57 9.92 -4.69
C SER A 21 -4.69 10.90 -5.08
N PRO A 22 -5.53 11.33 -4.12
CA PRO A 22 -6.60 12.29 -4.39
C PRO A 22 -6.15 13.58 -5.10
N ASP A 23 -4.94 14.08 -4.78
CA ASP A 23 -4.35 15.25 -5.43
C ASP A 23 -3.78 14.98 -6.84
N GLY A 24 -3.77 13.72 -7.29
CA GLY A 24 -3.22 13.27 -8.57
C GLY A 24 -1.69 13.34 -8.69
N ALA A 25 -0.98 13.72 -7.61
CA ALA A 25 0.47 13.91 -7.65
C ALA A 25 1.26 12.60 -7.47
N LYS A 26 0.65 11.57 -6.90
CA LYS A 26 1.33 10.31 -6.55
C LYS A 26 0.55 9.09 -7.02
N ILE A 27 1.27 8.00 -7.22
CA ILE A 27 0.72 6.69 -7.54
C ILE A 27 1.20 5.70 -6.48
N ALA A 28 0.28 5.07 -5.76
CA ALA A 28 0.59 3.87 -4.98
C ALA A 28 0.61 2.69 -5.94
N LEU A 29 1.78 2.06 -6.11
CA LEU A 29 2.01 0.93 -6.99
C LEU A 29 2.21 -0.34 -6.17
N TYR A 30 1.53 -1.41 -6.57
CA TYR A 30 1.64 -2.73 -5.97
C TYR A 30 2.31 -3.67 -6.97
N SER A 31 3.36 -4.39 -6.54
CA SER A 31 4.12 -5.34 -7.38
C SER A 31 4.48 -6.60 -6.59
N LEU A 32 4.68 -7.73 -7.29
CA LEU A 32 5.15 -8.95 -6.63
C LEU A 32 6.64 -8.87 -6.33
N VAL A 33 7.01 -9.34 -5.14
CA VAL A 33 8.41 -9.54 -4.76
C VAL A 33 8.59 -10.88 -4.08
N THR A 34 9.66 -11.59 -4.45
CA THR A 34 10.16 -12.76 -3.71
C THR A 34 11.08 -12.26 -2.59
N ASP A 35 11.01 -12.86 -1.40
CA ASP A 35 11.82 -12.48 -0.24
C ASP A 35 11.52 -11.07 0.32
N GLY A 36 10.24 -10.68 0.30
CA GLY A 36 9.79 -9.41 0.88
C GLY A 36 10.05 -9.32 2.38
N LYS A 37 10.41 -8.12 2.86
CA LYS A 37 10.65 -7.85 4.28
C LYS A 37 9.40 -7.26 4.91
N LEU A 38 8.63 -8.12 5.60
CA LEU A 38 7.39 -7.68 6.23
C LEU A 38 7.66 -6.69 7.36
N PRO A 39 6.85 -5.61 7.46
CA PRO A 39 7.02 -4.62 8.49
C PRO A 39 6.65 -5.20 9.86
N GLN A 40 7.43 -4.81 10.87
CA GLN A 40 7.06 -5.03 12.26
C GLN A 40 6.26 -3.82 12.73
N LEU A 41 4.95 -3.92 12.63
CA LEU A 41 4.06 -2.89 13.17
C LEU A 41 4.02 -3.05 14.69
N GLY A 42 4.17 -1.94 15.42
CA GLY A 42 4.15 -1.95 16.90
C GLY A 42 2.85 -2.50 17.48
N TYR A 43 2.80 -2.71 18.79
CA TYR A 43 1.64 -3.29 19.44
C TYR A 43 0.58 -2.23 19.80
N THR A 44 -0.66 -2.46 19.36
CA THR A 44 -1.86 -1.77 19.88
C THR A 44 -2.87 -2.84 20.34
N SER A 45 -4.02 -2.45 20.90
CA SER A 45 -5.02 -3.41 21.38
C SER A 45 -5.65 -4.24 20.23
N GLY A 46 -6.21 -5.41 20.57
CA GLY A 46 -6.85 -6.33 19.62
C GLY A 46 -5.89 -7.28 18.90
N LYS A 47 -6.34 -8.52 18.66
CA LYS A 47 -5.59 -9.55 17.93
C LYS A 47 -6.53 -10.26 16.95
N LEU A 48 -6.08 -10.41 15.71
CA LEU A 48 -6.72 -11.25 14.71
C LEU A 48 -5.69 -12.26 14.24
N ALA A 49 -5.93 -13.55 14.45
CA ALA A 49 -4.95 -14.58 14.14
C ALA A 49 -4.67 -14.66 12.63
N ALA A 50 -3.42 -14.83 12.26
CA ALA A 50 -2.96 -15.09 10.90
C ALA A 50 -2.35 -16.49 10.81
N PRO A 51 -2.44 -17.16 9.65
CA PRO A 51 -1.67 -18.38 9.42
C PRO A 51 -0.17 -18.08 9.50
N ALA A 52 0.60 -19.07 9.96
CA ALA A 52 2.06 -18.98 9.94
C ALA A 52 2.53 -18.83 8.49
N LEU A 53 3.39 -17.83 8.25
CA LEU A 53 4.00 -17.62 6.95
C LEU A 53 5.16 -18.59 6.74
N GLN A 54 5.24 -19.18 5.55
CA GLN A 54 6.42 -19.94 5.14
C GLN A 54 7.60 -19.00 4.89
N ASN A 55 8.81 -19.51 5.13
CA ASN A 55 10.03 -18.82 4.73
C ASN A 55 9.98 -18.56 3.20
N ASN A 56 10.30 -17.34 2.78
CA ASN A 56 10.28 -16.87 1.38
C ASN A 56 8.88 -16.74 0.74
N ALA A 57 7.84 -16.47 1.55
CA ALA A 57 6.52 -16.15 1.01
C ALA A 57 6.59 -14.97 0.02
N THR A 58 5.92 -15.11 -1.13
CA THR A 58 5.72 -13.99 -2.06
C THR A 58 4.96 -12.89 -1.36
N ALA A 59 5.49 -11.67 -1.43
CA ALA A 59 4.86 -10.48 -0.87
C ALA A 59 4.41 -9.53 -2.00
N LEU A 60 3.49 -8.64 -1.68
CA LEU A 60 3.21 -7.44 -2.44
C LEU A 60 4.09 -6.31 -1.90
N ARG A 61 4.95 -5.76 -2.74
CA ARG A 61 5.62 -4.49 -2.47
C ARG A 61 4.70 -3.34 -2.79
N ILE A 62 4.62 -2.39 -1.87
CA ILE A 62 3.95 -1.11 -2.04
C ILE A 62 5.03 -0.04 -2.26
N GLU A 63 4.97 0.64 -3.39
CA GLU A 63 5.78 1.83 -3.68
C GLU A 63 4.87 3.04 -3.87
N VAL A 64 5.33 4.22 -3.48
CA VAL A 64 4.70 5.49 -3.86
C VAL A 64 5.58 6.18 -4.86
N ILE A 65 5.01 6.49 -6.03
CA ILE A 65 5.69 7.08 -7.17
C ILE A 65 5.23 8.53 -7.31
N ASP A 66 6.17 9.46 -7.45
CA ASP A 66 5.89 10.82 -7.89
C ASP A 66 5.50 10.79 -9.37
N ALA A 67 4.31 11.30 -9.70
CA ALA A 67 3.78 11.22 -11.06
C ALA A 67 4.49 12.14 -12.05
N ALA A 68 5.13 13.21 -11.58
CA ALA A 68 5.85 14.17 -12.41
C ALA A 68 7.26 13.69 -12.75
N THR A 69 7.96 13.10 -11.78
CA THR A 69 9.37 12.68 -11.92
C THR A 69 9.53 11.19 -12.20
N GLY A 70 8.63 10.35 -11.70
CA GLY A 70 8.75 8.89 -11.71
C GLY A 70 9.58 8.32 -10.56
N ASP A 71 10.06 9.16 -9.64
CA ASP A 71 10.80 8.73 -8.45
C ASP A 71 9.90 7.91 -7.54
N ALA A 72 10.44 6.84 -6.95
CA ALA A 72 9.68 5.91 -6.14
C ALA A 72 10.28 5.77 -4.73
N ILE A 73 9.39 5.71 -3.74
CA ILE A 73 9.72 5.44 -2.34
C ILE A 73 9.05 4.13 -1.97
N THR A 74 9.82 3.15 -1.50
CA THR A 74 9.25 1.91 -0.96
C THR A 74 8.54 2.19 0.36
N VAL A 75 7.30 1.74 0.47
CA VAL A 75 6.45 1.91 1.68
C VAL A 75 6.59 0.70 2.58
N ALA A 76 6.28 -0.49 2.06
CA ALA A 76 6.31 -1.75 2.79
C ALA A 76 6.26 -2.94 1.82
N ASP A 77 6.76 -4.09 2.25
CA ASP A 77 6.40 -5.38 1.67
C ASP A 77 5.32 -6.01 2.55
N THR A 78 4.23 -6.49 1.96
CA THR A 78 3.09 -7.03 2.72
C THR A 78 2.59 -8.36 2.16
N VAL A 79 2.05 -9.21 3.05
CA VAL A 79 1.21 -10.33 2.64
C VAL A 79 -0.25 -9.93 2.89
N PRO A 80 -1.02 -9.59 1.84
CA PRO A 80 -2.43 -9.26 2.01
C PRO A 80 -3.23 -10.50 2.44
N THR A 81 -4.39 -10.26 3.05
CA THR A 81 -5.35 -11.32 3.32
C THR A 81 -6.04 -11.79 2.04
N ARG A 82 -6.65 -12.99 2.08
CA ARG A 82 -7.50 -13.46 0.99
C ARG A 82 -8.67 -12.51 0.72
N ASP A 83 -9.27 -11.95 1.77
CA ASP A 83 -10.37 -10.99 1.64
C ASP A 83 -9.91 -9.74 0.88
N PHE A 84 -8.72 -9.20 1.20
CA PHE A 84 -8.14 -8.07 0.49
C PHE A 84 -7.89 -8.40 -1.00
N LEU A 85 -7.39 -9.61 -1.29
CA LEU A 85 -7.17 -10.07 -2.67
C LEU A 85 -8.45 -10.19 -3.50
N GLN A 86 -9.64 -10.29 -2.90
CA GLN A 86 -10.90 -10.29 -3.66
C GLN A 86 -11.19 -8.92 -4.29
N PHE A 87 -10.70 -7.83 -3.71
CA PHE A 87 -10.80 -6.49 -4.29
C PHE A 87 -9.82 -6.27 -5.44
N PHE A 88 -8.73 -7.05 -5.46
CA PHE A 88 -7.65 -6.92 -6.44
C PHE A 88 -8.13 -7.11 -7.89
N GLN A 89 -9.00 -8.09 -8.14
CA GLN A 89 -9.52 -8.40 -9.49
C GLN A 89 -10.42 -7.29 -10.09
N PHE A 90 -10.86 -6.33 -9.26
CA PHE A 90 -11.74 -5.23 -9.66
C PHE A 90 -11.22 -3.88 -9.16
N PHE A 91 -9.90 -3.74 -8.97
CA PHE A 91 -9.30 -2.53 -8.38
C PHE A 91 -9.65 -1.26 -9.17
N ASP A 92 -9.72 -1.38 -10.50
CA ASP A 92 -10.06 -0.30 -11.41
C ASP A 92 -11.54 0.12 -11.28
N GLN A 93 -12.45 -0.84 -11.09
CA GLN A 93 -13.87 -0.59 -10.83
C GLN A 93 -14.11 -0.04 -9.41
N TYR A 94 -13.37 -0.52 -8.41
CA TYR A 94 -13.49 -0.10 -7.02
C TYR A 94 -12.71 1.16 -6.67
N SER A 95 -11.81 1.63 -7.53
CA SER A 95 -11.05 2.87 -7.34
C SER A 95 -11.92 4.11 -7.04
N ARG A 96 -13.21 4.06 -7.39
CA ARG A 96 -14.21 5.11 -7.09
C ARG A 96 -14.91 4.95 -5.74
N ALA A 97 -14.89 3.75 -5.15
CA ALA A 97 -15.64 3.41 -3.93
C ALA A 97 -14.74 3.21 -2.71
N VAL A 98 -13.50 2.76 -2.91
CA VAL A 98 -12.50 2.55 -1.87
C VAL A 98 -11.12 2.91 -2.39
N THR A 99 -10.29 3.50 -1.51
CA THR A 99 -8.90 3.84 -1.83
C THR A 99 -7.99 3.55 -0.64
N PRO A 100 -6.74 3.10 -0.86
CA PRO A 100 -5.76 3.01 0.21
C PRO A 100 -5.26 4.39 0.64
N TRP A 101 -5.47 5.44 -0.16
CA TRP A 101 -5.01 6.80 0.13
C TRP A 101 -5.89 7.53 1.14
N SER A 102 -5.26 8.20 2.10
CA SER A 102 -5.97 9.20 2.91
C SER A 102 -6.47 10.35 2.02
N PRO A 103 -7.57 11.02 2.40
CA PRO A 103 -8.14 12.12 1.61
C PRO A 103 -7.17 13.28 1.35
N ASP A 104 -6.22 13.51 2.26
CA ASP A 104 -5.20 14.56 2.16
C ASP A 104 -3.94 14.12 1.38
N SER A 105 -3.96 12.94 0.75
CA SER A 105 -2.85 12.39 -0.07
C SER A 105 -1.52 12.20 0.68
N SER A 106 -1.55 12.11 2.01
CA SER A 106 -0.34 12.04 2.86
C SER A 106 -0.06 10.66 3.46
N SER A 107 -1.06 9.78 3.47
CA SER A 107 -0.97 8.46 4.08
C SER A 107 -1.58 7.36 3.21
N LEU A 108 -1.13 6.14 3.46
CA LEU A 108 -1.68 4.90 2.90
C LEU A 108 -2.11 3.96 4.02
N VAL A 109 -3.28 3.34 3.89
CA VAL A 109 -3.67 2.18 4.69
C VAL A 109 -3.30 0.89 3.95
N PHE A 110 -2.79 -0.09 4.68
CA PHE A 110 -2.47 -1.41 4.15
C PHE A 110 -2.71 -2.49 5.21
N ILE A 111 -2.91 -3.72 4.75
CA ILE A 111 -3.06 -4.89 5.60
C ILE A 111 -1.79 -5.72 5.48
N THR A 112 -1.28 -6.24 6.58
CA THR A 112 -0.13 -7.16 6.59
C THR A 112 -0.28 -8.23 7.65
N VAL A 113 0.36 -9.37 7.42
CA VAL A 113 0.61 -10.36 8.46
C VAL A 113 1.87 -9.96 9.24
N ASN A 114 1.77 -10.01 10.56
CA ASN A 114 2.92 -9.97 11.46
C ASN A 114 3.35 -11.40 11.78
N SER A 115 4.52 -11.79 11.26
CA SER A 115 5.05 -13.15 11.39
C SER A 115 5.44 -13.52 12.82
N VAL A 116 5.78 -12.54 13.66
CA VAL A 116 6.21 -12.76 15.05
C VAL A 116 5.01 -13.01 15.95
N SER A 117 3.99 -12.14 15.88
CA SER A 117 2.78 -12.27 16.69
C SER A 117 1.73 -13.19 16.05
N GLN A 118 1.94 -13.64 14.82
CA GLN A 118 0.98 -14.40 14.00
C GLN A 118 -0.39 -13.70 13.95
N THR A 119 -0.36 -12.40 13.67
CA THR A 119 -1.56 -11.56 13.58
C THR A 119 -1.72 -10.93 12.21
N VAL A 120 -2.97 -10.62 11.84
CA VAL A 120 -3.29 -9.73 10.73
C VAL A 120 -3.53 -8.33 11.29
N ASP A 121 -2.75 -7.38 10.80
CA ASP A 121 -2.74 -6.03 11.30
C ASP A 121 -3.05 -5.02 10.19
N VAL A 122 -3.78 -3.98 10.58
CA VAL A 122 -4.00 -2.78 9.77
C VAL A 122 -2.87 -1.80 10.08
N GLY A 123 -2.09 -1.48 9.05
CA GLY A 123 -1.03 -0.50 9.09
C GLY A 123 -1.43 0.80 8.40
N VAL A 124 -0.96 1.93 8.93
CA VAL A 124 -0.97 3.22 8.24
C VAL A 124 0.48 3.64 8.01
N ALA A 125 0.79 3.92 6.76
CA ALA A 125 2.04 4.51 6.32
C ALA A 125 1.83 6.01 6.11
N THR A 126 2.60 6.86 6.77
CA THR A 126 2.51 8.32 6.63
C THR A 126 3.80 8.88 6.07
N LEU A 127 3.70 9.69 5.02
CA LEU A 127 4.85 10.31 4.38
C LEU A 127 5.45 11.38 5.27
N ASP A 128 6.70 11.17 5.70
CA ASP A 128 7.53 12.21 6.30
C ASP A 128 8.28 12.94 5.18
N LYS A 129 7.82 14.16 4.90
CA LYS A 129 8.38 15.03 3.85
C LYS A 129 9.80 15.51 4.16
N THR A 130 10.24 15.45 5.42
CA THR A 130 11.56 15.93 5.84
C THR A 130 12.65 14.96 5.40
N ILE A 131 12.38 13.67 5.53
CA ILE A 131 13.32 12.58 5.21
C ILE A 131 12.95 11.83 3.92
N ASN A 132 11.85 12.22 3.28
CA ASN A 132 11.31 11.60 2.08
C ASN A 132 11.13 10.08 2.22
N ALA A 133 10.52 9.67 3.34
CA ALA A 133 10.30 8.26 3.66
C ALA A 133 8.94 8.08 4.35
N PHE A 134 8.45 6.84 4.37
CA PHE A 134 7.22 6.50 5.08
C PHE A 134 7.52 6.01 6.49
N THR A 135 6.73 6.51 7.44
CA THR A 135 6.69 5.99 8.81
C THR A 135 5.49 5.05 8.93
N LEU A 136 5.71 3.86 9.50
CA LEU A 136 4.68 2.82 9.60
C LEU A 136 4.15 2.74 11.03
N SER A 137 2.84 2.67 11.19
CA SER A 137 2.18 2.52 12.49
C SER A 137 1.07 1.48 12.41
N ARG A 138 0.92 0.68 13.49
CA ARG A 138 -0.24 -0.19 13.65
C ARG A 138 -1.43 0.63 14.14
N VAL A 139 -2.58 0.49 13.50
CA VAL A 139 -3.81 1.16 13.97
C VAL A 139 -4.84 0.20 14.54
N ALA A 140 -4.92 -1.04 14.06
CA ALA A 140 -5.86 -2.04 14.55
C ALA A 140 -5.48 -3.47 14.13
N ALA A 141 -6.17 -4.46 14.69
CA ALA A 141 -6.30 -5.78 14.06
C ALA A 141 -7.43 -5.75 13.02
N GLY A 142 -7.23 -6.36 11.85
CA GLY A 142 -8.26 -6.39 10.81
C GLY A 142 -7.79 -7.02 9.51
N SER A 143 -8.70 -7.60 8.73
CA SER A 143 -8.37 -8.26 7.47
C SER A 143 -8.50 -7.38 6.23
N VAL A 144 -9.22 -6.25 6.34
CA VAL A 144 -9.49 -5.29 5.25
C VAL A 144 -9.64 -3.88 5.85
N ALA A 145 -9.11 -2.87 5.17
CA ALA A 145 -9.28 -1.47 5.54
C ALA A 145 -9.09 -0.57 4.32
N PHE A 146 -9.87 0.51 4.24
CA PHE A 146 -9.80 1.53 3.21
C PHE A 146 -10.17 2.89 3.81
N TRP A 147 -9.75 3.96 3.15
CA TRP A 147 -10.30 5.28 3.40
C TRP A 147 -11.60 5.48 2.62
N SER A 148 -12.48 6.32 3.15
CA SER A 148 -13.61 6.82 2.38
C SER A 148 -13.12 7.72 1.25
N PRO A 149 -13.59 7.52 0.00
CA PRO A 149 -13.35 8.45 -1.08
C PRO A 149 -14.07 9.78 -0.80
N GLN A 150 -13.50 10.88 -1.31
CA GLN A 150 -14.17 12.18 -1.36
C GLN A 150 -14.97 12.33 -2.66
#